data_AF-A0AB35XV94-F1
#
_entry.id   AF-A0AB35XV94-F1
#
_cell.length_a   1.000
_cell.length_b   1.000
_cell.length_c   1.000
_cell.angle_alpha   90.00
_cell.angle_beta   90.00
_cell.angle_gamma   90.00
#
_symmetry.space_group_name_H-M   'P 1'
#
loop_
_entity.id
_entity.type
_entity.pdbx_description
1 polymer ?
#
loop_
_entity_poly.entity_id
_entity_poly.type
_entity_poly.pdbx_seq_one_letter_code
_entity_poly.pdbx_strand_id
1 'polypeptide(L)' 'MAITKEAEKLISQLENSPEGRKHGRDARAYAVDNWKIHTGEWEKPDGWKDPYAKLDKTAKAKPKTTKTKAKK' A
#
# COMPACT_ATOMS: atom_id res chain seq x y z
N MET A 1 9.69 1.67 8.49
CA MET A 1 10.63 1.27 7.42
C MET A 1 10.90 2.45 6.48
N ALA A 2 12.08 2.54 5.84
CA ALA A 2 12.25 3.49 4.74
C ALA A 2 11.39 3.04 3.55
N ILE A 3 10.46 3.87 3.11
CA ILE A 3 9.62 3.61 1.95
C ILE A 3 10.54 3.62 0.72
N THR A 4 10.56 2.52 -0.04
CA THR A 4 11.39 2.42 -1.25
C THR A 4 10.84 3.35 -2.33
N LYS A 5 11.68 3.77 -3.29
CA LYS A 5 11.24 4.63 -4.42
C LYS A 5 10.04 4.04 -5.19
N GLU A 6 9.96 2.72 -5.30
CA GLU A 6 8.82 2.04 -5.94
C GLU A 6 7.54 2.16 -5.11
N ALA A 7 7.66 2.03 -3.80
CA ALA A 7 6.55 2.24 -2.88
C ALA A 7 6.05 3.68 -2.91
N GLU A 8 6.94 4.69 -2.97
CA GLU A 8 6.54 6.09 -3.15
C GLU A 8 5.79 6.29 -4.47
N LYS A 9 6.25 5.69 -5.56
CA LYS A 9 5.57 5.74 -6.85
C LYS A 9 4.17 5.14 -6.78
N LEU A 10 4.02 3.99 -6.14
CA LEU A 10 2.73 3.33 -5.94
C LEU A 10 1.81 4.19 -5.05
N ILE A 11 2.33 4.77 -3.96
CA ILE A 11 1.61 5.68 -3.08
C ILE A 11 1.09 6.88 -3.84
N SER A 12 1.95 7.57 -4.61
CA SER A 12 1.50 8.67 -5.46
C SER A 12 0.52 8.23 -6.55
N GLN A 13 0.63 7.00 -7.05
CA GLN A 13 -0.32 6.47 -8.03
C GLN A 13 -1.70 6.22 -7.42
N LEU A 14 -1.77 5.74 -6.17
CA LEU A 14 -3.02 5.59 -5.44
C LEU A 14 -3.60 6.94 -5.01
N GLU A 15 -2.75 7.87 -4.54
CA GLU A 15 -3.11 9.25 -4.22
C GLU A 15 -3.77 9.97 -5.41
N ASN A 16 -3.18 9.83 -6.60
CA ASN A 16 -3.70 10.43 -7.83
C ASN A 16 -4.83 9.61 -8.49
N SER A 17 -5.12 8.41 -7.98
CA SER A 17 -6.21 7.59 -8.50
C SER A 17 -7.58 8.19 -8.14
N PRO A 18 -8.66 7.75 -8.79
CA PRO A 18 -10.01 8.13 -8.40
C PRO A 18 -10.35 7.79 -6.95
N GLU A 19 -9.69 6.78 -6.35
CA GLU A 19 -9.89 6.45 -4.93
C GLU A 19 -9.18 7.44 -4.02
N GLY A 20 -7.88 7.73 -4.27
CA GLY A 20 -7.15 8.74 -3.50
C GLY A 20 -7.82 10.12 -3.60
N ARG A 21 -8.26 10.52 -4.79
CA ARG A 21 -8.96 11.80 -5.00
C ARG A 21 -10.26 11.94 -4.20
N LYS A 22 -10.97 10.84 -3.90
CA LYS A 22 -12.15 10.89 -3.02
C LYS A 22 -11.79 11.31 -1.60
N HIS A 23 -10.57 11.02 -1.17
CA HIS A 23 -10.04 11.40 0.14
C HIS A 23 -9.42 12.80 0.16
N GLY A 24 -9.31 13.50 -0.98
CA GLY A 24 -8.87 14.90 -1.04
C GLY A 24 -7.49 15.13 -0.41
N ARG A 25 -7.43 15.89 0.70
CA ARG A 25 -6.18 16.13 1.44
C ARG A 25 -5.66 14.88 2.15
N ASP A 26 -6.54 13.94 2.46
CA ASP A 26 -6.20 12.67 3.10
C ASP A 26 -5.83 11.59 2.08
N ALA A 27 -5.80 11.90 0.78
CA ALA A 27 -5.41 10.97 -0.29
C ALA A 27 -4.05 10.32 -0.02
N ARG A 28 -3.08 11.12 0.41
CA ARG A 28 -1.73 10.65 0.73
C ARG A 28 -1.70 9.83 2.01
N ALA A 29 -2.42 10.26 3.05
CA ALA A 29 -2.53 9.50 4.30
C ALA A 29 -3.19 8.14 4.06
N TYR A 30 -4.31 8.12 3.32
CA TYR A 30 -4.98 6.91 2.87
C TYR A 30 -4.02 6.00 2.11
N ALA A 31 -3.29 6.53 1.12
CA ALA A 31 -2.35 5.74 0.36
C ALA A 31 -1.23 5.14 1.23
N VAL A 32 -0.62 5.97 2.09
CA VAL A 32 0.42 5.54 3.02
C VAL A 32 -0.09 4.49 4.01
N ASP A 33 -1.28 4.64 4.57
CA ASP A 33 -1.84 3.69 5.53
C ASP A 33 -2.20 2.36 4.86
N ASN A 34 -2.79 2.41 3.67
CA ASN A 34 -3.00 1.20 2.86
C ASN A 34 -1.67 0.52 2.51
N TRP A 35 -0.60 1.30 2.29
CA TRP A 35 0.72 0.76 2.02
C TRP A 35 1.30 0.06 3.26
N LYS A 36 1.14 0.63 4.46
CA LYS A 36 1.53 -0.03 5.72
C LYS A 36 0.78 -1.34 5.96
N ILE A 37 -0.51 -1.40 5.63
CA ILE A 37 -1.28 -2.64 5.72
C ILE A 37 -0.83 -3.63 4.63
N HIS A 38 -0.51 -3.15 3.43
CA HIS A 38 0.01 -3.97 2.32
C HIS A 38 1.38 -4.59 2.62
N THR A 39 2.29 -3.84 3.23
CA THR A 39 3.60 -4.34 3.69
C THR A 39 3.50 -5.24 4.92
N GLY A 40 2.33 -5.29 5.56
CA GLY A 40 2.11 -6.03 6.81
C GLY A 40 2.69 -5.33 8.05
N GLU A 41 3.01 -4.04 7.95
CA GLU A 41 3.39 -3.22 9.10
C GLU A 41 2.19 -2.94 10.01
N TRP A 42 0.99 -2.82 9.43
CA TRP A 42 -0.28 -2.66 10.16
C TRP A 42 -1.18 -3.89 9.99
N GLU A 43 -1.98 -4.18 11.03
CA GLU A 43 -2.95 -5.27 10.96
C GLU A 43 -3.98 -5.01 9.87
N LYS A 44 -4.28 -6.05 9.10
CA LYS A 44 -5.28 -6.01 8.06
C LYS A 44 -6.68 -6.01 8.69
N PRO A 45 -7.50 -4.97 8.46
CA PRO A 45 -8.91 -5.01 8.85
C PRO A 45 -9.64 -6.16 8.15
N ASP A 46 -10.58 -6.79 8.85
CA ASP A 46 -11.44 -7.80 8.23
C ASP A 46 -12.24 -7.15 7.08
N GLY A 47 -12.30 -7.83 5.93
CA GLY A 47 -12.88 -7.26 4.70
C GLY A 47 -12.04 -6.21 3.96
N TRP A 48 -10.82 -5.88 4.41
CA TRP A 48 -9.97 -4.90 3.72
C TRP A 48 -9.55 -5.39 2.33
N LYS A 49 -9.74 -4.50 1.35
CA LYS A 49 -9.42 -4.73 -0.06
C LYS A 49 -8.19 -3.94 -0.42
N ASP A 50 -7.09 -4.66 -0.55
CA ASP A 50 -5.78 -4.08 -0.84
C ASP A 50 -5.77 -3.33 -2.19
N PRO A 51 -5.63 -1.99 -2.17
CA PRO A 51 -5.58 -1.18 -3.39
C PRO A 51 -4.25 -1.38 -4.15
N TYR A 52 -3.20 -1.84 -3.47
CA TYR A 52 -1.88 -2.09 -4.05
C TYR A 52 -1.76 -3.48 -4.69
N ALA A 53 -2.59 -4.46 -4.34
CA ALA A 53 -2.54 -5.80 -4.95
C ALA A 53 -2.64 -5.80 -6.49
N LYS A 54 -3.35 -4.81 -7.06
CA LYS A 54 -3.46 -4.62 -8.51
C LYS A 54 -2.33 -3.75 -9.09
N LEU A 55 -1.81 -2.80 -8.31
CA LEU A 55 -0.75 -1.89 -8.72
C LEU A 55 0.63 -2.58 -8.66
N ASP A 56 0.86 -3.45 -7.68
CA ASP A 56 2.07 -4.27 -7.50
C ASP A 56 2.29 -5.22 -8.68
N LYS A 57 1.21 -5.77 -9.27
CA LYS A 57 1.32 -6.61 -10.48
C LYS A 57 2.02 -5.90 -11.64
N THR A 58 1.91 -4.58 -11.73
CA THR A 58 2.58 -3.74 -12.74
C THR A 58 4.00 -3.37 -12.32
N ALA A 59 4.28 -3.34 -11.01
CA ALA A 59 5.58 -3.02 -10.42
C ALA A 59 6.46 -4.26 -10.15
N LYS A 60 6.08 -5.46 -10.63
CA LYS A 60 6.87 -6.68 -10.41
C LYS A 60 8.17 -6.70 -11.20
N ALA A 61 9.15 -5.99 -10.65
CA ALA A 61 10.59 -6.19 -10.80
C ALA A 61 11.30 -6.43 -9.45
N LYS A 62 10.60 -6.92 -8.40
CA LYS A 62 11.10 -7.61 -7.17
C LYS A 62 12.00 -6.78 -6.19
N PRO A 63 12.09 -7.14 -4.88
CA PRO A 63 11.80 -8.46 -4.29
C PRO A 63 10.81 -8.47 -3.10
N LYS A 64 10.27 -9.68 -2.90
CA LYS A 64 9.42 -10.13 -1.79
C LYS A 64 9.91 -9.60 -0.42
N THR A 65 9.17 -8.69 0.20
CA THR A 65 9.25 -8.52 1.65
C THR A 65 8.59 -9.72 2.31
N THR A 66 9.36 -10.33 3.17
CA THR A 66 9.13 -11.57 3.89
C THR A 66 7.77 -11.57 4.59
N LYS A 67 6.98 -12.61 4.33
CA LYS A 67 5.83 -12.99 5.16
C LYS A 67 6.33 -13.26 6.59
N THR A 68 6.27 -12.28 7.47
CA THR A 68 6.29 -12.56 8.91
C THR A 68 4.84 -12.62 9.39
N LYS A 69 4.20 -13.78 9.17
CA LYS A 69 3.08 -14.20 10.00
C LYS A 69 3.63 -14.36 11.42
N ALA A 70 3.61 -13.30 12.22
CA ALA A 70 3.74 -13.43 13.67
C ALA A 70 2.36 -13.85 14.21
N LYS A 71 2.17 -15.17 14.23
CA LYS A 71 1.08 -15.83 14.94
C LYS A 71 1.27 -15.54 16.43
N LYS A 72 0.24 -15.04 17.11
CA LYS A 72 0.09 -15.25 18.55
C LYS A 72 -1.33 -15.72 18.82
#